data_AF-A0A9P5P3A2-F1
#
_entry.id   AF-A0A9P5P3A2-F1
#
_cell.length_a   1.000
_cell.length_b   1.000
_cell.length_c   1.000
_cell.angle_alpha   90.00
_cell.angle_beta   90.00
_cell.angle_gamma   90.00
#
_symmetry.space_group_name_H-M   'P 1'
#
loop_
_entity.id
_entity.type
_entity.pdbx_description
1 polymer ?
#
loop_
_entity_poly.entity_id
_entity_poly.type
_entity_poly.pdbx_seq_one_letter_code
_entity_poly.pdbx_strand_id
1 'polypeptide(L)'
;ALRVEWCKARARSLRWKEEVLLLCEEIQWMREFSLWKARWWRDQIGRREGISKELEEGMTAYALQHAVFEEKCAELVSARWDYLVEHAKGVRPDI
;
A
#
# COMPACT_ATOMS: atom_id res chain seq x y z
N ALA A 1 16.03 0.49 41.47
CA ALA A 1 15.80 1.58 40.49
C ALA A 1 16.35 1.24 39.10
N LEU A 2 17.68 1.07 38.92
CA LEU A 2 18.31 0.92 37.60
C LEU A 2 17.79 -0.24 36.73
N ARG A 3 17.59 -1.44 37.31
CA ARG A 3 17.08 -2.60 36.56
C ARG A 3 15.68 -2.39 35.98
N VAL A 4 14.81 -1.68 36.70
CA VAL A 4 13.44 -1.37 36.27
C VAL A 4 13.47 -0.40 35.08
N GLU A 5 14.31 0.65 35.16
CA GLU A 5 14.46 1.59 34.06
C GLU A 5 15.08 0.95 32.82
N TRP A 6 16.03 0.03 32.99
CA TRP A 6 16.55 -0.76 31.88
C TRP A 6 15.48 -1.64 31.22
N CYS A 7 14.67 -2.37 32.02
CA CYS A 7 13.58 -3.18 31.47
C CYS A 7 12.57 -2.33 30.69
N LYS A 8 12.21 -1.15 31.20
CA LYS A 8 11.31 -0.21 30.51
C LYS A 8 11.90 0.30 29.20
N ALA A 9 13.18 0.69 29.19
CA ALA A 9 13.86 1.16 27.99
C ALA A 9 13.95 0.05 26.92
N ARG A 10 14.29 -1.18 27.34
CA ARG A 10 14.34 -2.35 26.46
C ARG A 10 12.97 -2.68 25.87
N ALA A 11 11.90 -2.68 26.69
CA ALA A 11 10.54 -2.93 26.21
C ALA A 11 10.08 -1.89 25.18
N ARG A 12 10.36 -0.60 25.40
CA ARG A 12 10.08 0.45 24.41
C ARG A 12 10.85 0.25 23.11
N SER A 13 12.13 -0.11 23.22
CA SER A 13 12.96 -0.37 22.04
C SER A 13 12.44 -1.56 21.21
N LEU A 14 11.98 -2.63 21.85
CA LEU A 14 11.37 -3.77 21.16
C LEU A 14 10.06 -3.37 20.47
N ARG A 15 9.18 -2.67 21.18
CA ARG A 15 7.91 -2.21 20.63
C ARG A 15 8.09 -1.26 19.44
N TRP A 16 9.04 -0.32 19.50
CA TRP A 16 9.32 0.55 18.36
C TRP A 16 9.83 -0.21 17.15
N LYS A 17 10.63 -1.27 17.35
CA LYS A 17 11.06 -2.14 16.25
C LYS A 17 9.86 -2.83 15.59
N GLU A 18 8.93 -3.36 16.39
CA GLU A 18 7.69 -3.97 15.89
C GLU A 18 6.83 -2.95 15.12
N GLU A 19 6.63 -1.76 15.66
CA GLU A 19 5.83 -0.70 15.02
C GLU A 19 6.42 -0.27 13.66
N VAL A 20 7.75 -0.17 13.54
CA VAL A 20 8.42 0.13 12.26
C VAL A 20 8.23 -1.00 11.25
N LEU A 21 8.31 -2.26 11.67
CA LEU A 21 8.10 -3.41 10.78
C LEU A 21 6.65 -3.47 10.28
N LEU A 22 5.68 -3.29 11.18
CA LEU A 22 4.26 -3.26 10.81
C LEU A 22 3.96 -2.11 9.83
N LEU A 23 4.50 -0.92 10.08
CA LEU A 23 4.34 0.21 9.16
C LEU A 23 4.91 -0.11 7.77
N CYS A 24 6.07 -0.77 7.69
CA CYS A 24 6.66 -1.16 6.40
C CYS A 24 5.80 -2.19 5.67
N GLU A 25 5.18 -3.13 6.39
CA GLU A 25 4.22 -4.07 5.82
C GLU A 25 2.97 -3.36 5.31
N GLU A 26 2.39 -2.45 6.10
CA GLU A 26 1.24 -1.65 5.69
C GLU A 26 1.52 -0.81 4.43
N ILE A 27 2.70 -0.20 4.33
CA ILE A 27 3.14 0.54 3.13
C ILE A 27 3.15 -0.37 1.88
N GLN A 28 3.68 -1.58 2.01
CA GLN A 28 3.68 -2.55 0.91
C GLN A 28 2.25 -2.97 0.55
N TRP A 29 1.39 -3.16 1.55
CA TRP A 29 -0.02 -3.48 1.33
C TRP A 29 -0.78 -2.35 0.65
N MET A 30 -0.51 -1.09 1.00
CA MET A 30 -1.11 0.06 0.33
C MET A 30 -0.78 0.07 -1.17
N ARG A 31 0.49 -0.20 -1.52
CA ARG A 31 0.92 -0.32 -2.92
C ARG A 31 0.19 -1.45 -3.65
N GLU A 32 0.17 -2.64 -3.06
CA GLU A 32 -0.49 -3.81 -3.66
C GLU A 32 -2.01 -3.62 -3.79
N PHE A 33 -2.63 -2.97 -2.81
CA PHE A 33 -4.03 -2.60 -2.86
C PHE A 33 -4.33 -1.69 -4.05
N SER A 34 -3.55 -0.63 -4.26
CA SER A 34 -3.74 0.27 -5.41
C SER A 34 -3.54 -0.46 -6.74
N LEU A 35 -2.52 -1.31 -6.88
CA LEU A 35 -2.34 -2.12 -8.10
C LEU A 35 -3.49 -3.08 -8.35
N TRP A 36 -4.00 -3.73 -7.30
CA TRP A 36 -5.19 -4.57 -7.39
C TRP A 36 -6.42 -3.76 -7.79
N LYS A 37 -6.59 -2.57 -7.21
CA LYS A 37 -7.73 -1.70 -7.51
C LYS A 37 -7.70 -1.18 -8.94
N ALA A 38 -6.52 -0.89 -9.48
CA ALA A 38 -6.34 -0.55 -10.89
C ALA A 38 -6.82 -1.66 -11.82
N ARG A 39 -6.45 -2.93 -11.53
CA ARG A 39 -6.94 -4.10 -12.28
C ARG A 39 -8.45 -4.24 -12.14
N TRP A 40 -8.97 -4.11 -10.93
CA TRP A 40 -10.40 -4.18 -10.67
C TRP A 40 -11.20 -3.15 -11.48
N TRP A 41 -10.69 -1.93 -11.64
CA TRP A 41 -11.32 -0.92 -12.49
C TRP A 41 -11.36 -1.32 -13.96
N ARG A 42 -10.28 -1.90 -14.50
CA ARG A 42 -10.26 -2.43 -15.87
C ARG A 42 -11.28 -3.55 -16.05
N ASP A 43 -11.46 -4.42 -15.06
CA ASP A 43 -12.46 -5.48 -15.08
C ASP A 43 -13.91 -4.97 -15.05
N GLN A 44 -14.14 -3.67 -14.78
CA GLN A 44 -15.48 -3.08 -14.85
C GLN A 44 -15.89 -2.68 -16.28
N ILE A 45 -14.95 -2.61 -17.22
CA ILE A 45 -15.23 -2.25 -18.61
C ILE A 45 -16.11 -3.33 -19.24
N GLY A 46 -17.20 -2.91 -19.89
CA GLY A 46 -18.16 -3.83 -20.53
C GLY A 46 -18.99 -4.68 -19.56
N ARG A 47 -18.86 -4.51 -18.24
CA ARG A 47 -19.58 -5.33 -17.25
C ARG A 47 -21.10 -5.07 -17.20
N ARG A 48 -21.55 -3.91 -17.67
CA ARG A 48 -22.99 -3.57 -17.76
C ARG A 48 -23.48 -3.74 -19.19
N GLU A 49 -24.51 -4.55 -19.34
CA GLU A 49 -25.21 -4.80 -20.61
C GLU A 49 -26.49 -3.96 -20.70
N GLY A 50 -27.03 -3.81 -21.92
CA GLY A 50 -28.31 -3.13 -22.16
C GLY A 50 -28.27 -1.61 -22.01
N ILE A 51 -27.09 -1.00 -22.07
CA ILE A 51 -26.88 0.45 -21.98
C ILE A 51 -26.69 1.08 -23.36
N SER A 52 -26.90 2.40 -23.45
CA SER A 52 -26.61 3.14 -24.69
C SER A 52 -25.09 3.19 -24.94
N LYS A 53 -24.71 3.37 -26.21
CA LYS A 53 -23.30 3.44 -26.62
C LYS A 53 -22.56 4.60 -25.95
N GLU A 54 -23.22 5.74 -25.79
CA GLU A 54 -22.67 6.92 -25.14
C GLU A 54 -22.37 6.65 -23.65
N LEU A 55 -23.25 5.91 -22.98
CA LEU A 55 -23.04 5.52 -21.59
C LEU A 55 -21.92 4.47 -21.47
N GLU A 56 -21.85 3.51 -22.40
CA GLU A 56 -20.77 2.53 -22.46
C GLU A 56 -19.40 3.19 -22.65
N GLU A 57 -19.31 4.15 -23.57
CA GLU A 57 -18.10 4.93 -23.81
C GLU A 57 -17.70 5.72 -22.55
N GLY A 58 -18.65 6.43 -21.94
CA GLY A 58 -18.41 7.19 -20.70
C GLY A 58 -17.96 6.32 -19.53
N MET A 59 -18.59 5.16 -19.34
CA MET A 59 -18.20 4.19 -18.31
C MET A 59 -16.79 3.63 -18.54
N THR A 60 -16.46 3.34 -19.79
CA THR A 60 -15.13 2.86 -20.18
C THR A 60 -14.06 3.91 -19.91
N ALA A 61 -14.30 5.16 -20.34
CA ALA A 61 -13.39 6.26 -20.07
C ALA A 61 -13.18 6.47 -18.56
N TYR A 62 -14.25 6.43 -17.77
CA TYR A 62 -14.18 6.58 -16.31
C TYR A 62 -13.38 5.45 -15.66
N ALA A 63 -13.67 4.20 -16.01
CA ALA A 63 -12.96 3.04 -15.49
C ALA A 63 -11.45 3.11 -15.81
N LEU A 64 -11.09 3.48 -17.04
CA LEU A 64 -9.69 3.64 -17.45
C LEU A 64 -8.99 4.79 -16.70
N GLN A 65 -9.66 5.92 -16.51
CA GLN A 65 -9.11 7.04 -15.73
C GLN A 65 -8.80 6.62 -14.29
N HIS A 66 -9.71 5.90 -13.65
CA HIS A 66 -9.50 5.38 -12.30
C HIS A 66 -8.42 4.32 -12.23
N ALA A 67 -8.32 3.44 -13.23
CA ALA A 67 -7.22 2.47 -13.30
C ALA A 67 -5.85 3.17 -13.34
N VAL A 68 -5.71 4.21 -14.16
CA VAL A 68 -4.47 5.01 -14.25
C VAL A 68 -4.21 5.78 -12.95
N PHE A 69 -5.26 6.31 -12.31
CA PHE A 69 -5.11 7.00 -11.04
C PHE A 69 -4.55 6.07 -9.95
N GLU A 70 -5.10 4.86 -9.82
CA GLU A 70 -4.65 3.87 -8.85
C GLU A 70 -3.21 3.39 -9.14
N GLU A 71 -2.82 3.26 -10.41
CA GLU A 71 -1.43 2.97 -10.77
C GLU A 71 -0.48 4.08 -10.31
N LYS A 72 -0.85 5.34 -10.51
CA LYS A 72 -0.09 6.48 -10.01
C LYS A 72 0.00 6.49 -8.48
N CYS A 73 -1.07 6.09 -7.78
CA CYS A 73 -1.01 5.94 -6.32
C CYS A 73 0.03 4.89 -5.90
N ALA A 74 0.07 3.74 -6.58
CA ALA A 74 1.08 2.72 -6.31
C ALA A 74 2.51 3.22 -6.60
N GLU A 75 2.70 3.96 -7.69
CA GLU A 75 3.99 4.60 -8.02
C GLU A 75 4.41 5.62 -6.95
N LEU A 76 3.49 6.48 -6.50
CA LEU A 76 3.75 7.48 -5.47
C LEU A 76 4.10 6.85 -4.12
N VAL A 77 3.42 5.77 -3.72
CA VAL A 77 3.75 5.01 -2.50
C VAL A 77 5.17 4.45 -2.61
N SER A 78 5.50 3.81 -3.74
CA SER A 78 6.83 3.23 -3.99
C SER A 78 7.91 4.32 -3.94
N ALA A 79 7.75 5.38 -4.74
CA ALA A 79 8.69 6.49 -4.82
C ALA A 79 8.91 7.19 -3.48
N ARG A 80 7.87 7.27 -2.64
CA ARG A 80 7.99 7.90 -1.32
C ARG A 80 8.63 7.00 -0.29
N TRP A 81 8.37 5.69 -0.29
CA TRP A 81 8.62 4.84 0.87
C TRP A 81 9.53 3.63 0.63
N ASP A 82 9.93 3.34 -0.61
CA ASP A 82 10.80 2.18 -0.91
C ASP A 82 12.11 2.23 -0.12
N TYR A 83 12.70 3.41 0.05
CA TYR A 83 13.92 3.58 0.85
C TYR A 83 13.74 3.15 2.32
N LEU A 84 12.56 3.40 2.89
CA LEU A 84 12.24 3.07 4.28
C LEU A 84 12.06 1.56 4.42
N VAL A 85 11.38 0.94 3.47
CA VAL A 85 11.17 -0.51 3.44
C VAL A 85 12.50 -1.25 3.27
N GLU A 86 13.38 -0.78 2.38
CA GLU A 86 14.73 -1.33 2.22
C GLU A 86 15.57 -1.16 3.48
N HIS A 87 15.52 0.02 4.11
CA HIS A 87 16.23 0.25 5.38
C HIS A 87 15.72 -0.70 6.49
N ALA A 88 14.41 -0.88 6.62
CA ALA A 88 13.81 -1.75 7.62
C ALA A 88 14.16 -3.24 7.42
N LYS A 89 14.38 -3.69 6.17
CA LYS A 89 14.89 -5.05 5.89
C LYS A 89 16.27 -5.27 6.51
N GLY A 90 17.16 -4.27 6.48
CA GLY A 90 18.49 -4.33 7.11
C GLY A 90 18.47 -4.32 8.64
N VAL A 91 17.40 -3.78 9.26
CA VAL A 91 17.20 -3.73 10.72
C VAL A 91 16.54 -5.03 11.24
N ARG A 92 16.38 -6.04 10.38
CA ARG A 92 15.82 -7.35 10.71
C ARG A 92 16.94 -8.41 10.88
N PRO A 93 17.73 -8.40 11.97
CA PRO A 93 18.54 -9.56 12.32
C PRO A 93 17.59 -10.54 13.02
N ASP A 94 17.18 -11.62 12.36
CA ASP A 94 16.77 -12.83 13.06
C ASP A 94 15.35 -12.78 13.71
N ILE A 95 14.35 -13.14 12.89
CA ILE A 95 13.49 -14.30 13.19
C ILE A 95 14.06 -15.46 12.37
#